data_AF-V7EHM9-F1
#
_entry.id   AF-V7EHM9-F1
#
_cell.length_a   1.000
_cell.length_b   1.000
_cell.length_c   1.000
_cell.angle_alpha   90.00
_cell.angle_beta   90.00
_cell.angle_gamma   90.00
#
_symmetry.space_group_name_H-M   'P 1'
#
loop_
_entity.id
_entity.type
_entity.pdbx_description
1 polymer ?
#
loop_
_entity_poly.entity_id
_entity_poly.type
_entity_poly.pdbx_seq_one_letter_code
_entity_poly.pdbx_strand_id
1 'polypeptide(L)'
;MRVIVAVLLALLVAGAARAEGERAGEFDYYVAALSWSANWCAAEGDGRDDPQCDAGRGVDFVLHGLWPQYEEGWPSHCRTVERDPPRSMTAAQADVFGGAGAAFYQWKKHGRCSGL
;
A
#
# COMPACT_ATOMS: atom_id res chain seq x y z
N MET A 1 -13.09 43.31 -0.31
CA MET A 1 -11.73 42.78 -0.09
C MET A 1 -11.68 41.55 0.83
N ARG A 2 -12.20 41.60 2.07
CA ARG A 2 -12.16 40.45 3.01
C ARG A 2 -12.79 39.16 2.47
N VAL A 3 -13.94 39.27 1.80
CA VAL A 3 -14.63 38.12 1.19
C VAL A 3 -13.83 37.51 0.04
N ILE A 4 -13.20 38.35 -0.79
CA ILE A 4 -12.37 37.91 -1.92
C ILE A 4 -11.13 37.16 -1.40
N VAL A 5 -10.48 37.68 -0.36
CA VAL A 5 -9.33 37.03 0.28
C VAL A 5 -9.73 35.67 0.89
N ALA A 6 -10.89 35.59 1.55
CA ALA A 6 -11.39 34.33 2.11
C ALA A 6 -11.71 33.27 1.03
N VAL A 7 -12.31 33.69 -0.09
CA VAL A 7 -12.61 32.78 -1.23
C VAL A 7 -11.32 32.29 -1.89
N LEU A 8 -10.33 33.17 -2.10
CA LEU A 8 -9.04 32.77 -2.67
C LEU A 8 -8.28 31.80 -1.75
N LEU A 9 -8.30 32.03 -0.44
CA LEU A 9 -7.73 31.10 0.55
C LEU A 9 -8.45 29.73 0.51
N ALA A 10 -9.78 29.70 0.44
CA ALA A 10 -10.53 28.45 0.37
C ALA A 10 -10.23 27.65 -0.91
N LEU A 11 -10.08 28.32 -2.05
CA LEU A 11 -9.72 27.68 -3.33
C LEU A 11 -8.29 27.14 -3.34
N LEU A 12 -7.34 27.84 -2.72
CA LEU A 12 -5.96 27.37 -2.56
C LEU A 12 -5.87 26.11 -1.68
N VAL A 13 -6.69 26.02 -0.63
CA VAL A 13 -6.74 24.84 0.24
C VAL A 13 -7.44 23.65 -0.44
N ALA A 14 -8.47 23.91 -1.26
CA ALA A 14 -9.18 22.86 -1.98
C ALA A 14 -8.35 22.19 -3.10
N GLY A 15 -7.45 22.93 -3.75
CA GLY A 15 -6.60 22.41 -4.82
C GLY A 15 -5.51 21.42 -4.37
N ALA A 16 -5.28 21.29 -3.06
CA ALA A 16 -4.27 20.38 -2.51
C ALA A 16 -4.80 18.97 -2.23
N ALA A 17 -6.12 18.75 -2.28
CA ALA A 17 -6.70 17.44 -2.01
C ALA A 17 -6.61 16.54 -3.26
N ARG A 18 -5.81 15.47 -3.18
CA ARG A 18 -5.83 14.37 -4.15
C ARG A 18 -6.84 13.33 -3.69
N ALA A 19 -7.82 13.03 -4.53
CA ALA A 19 -8.74 11.92 -4.29
C ALA A 19 -8.10 10.62 -4.80
N GLU A 20 -8.09 9.59 -3.96
CA GLU A 20 -7.66 8.24 -4.33
C GLU A 20 -8.77 7.51 -5.11
N GLY A 21 -8.46 6.33 -5.65
CA GLY A 21 -9.42 5.50 -6.37
C GLY A 21 -9.35 5.69 -7.88
N GLU A 22 -8.15 5.84 -8.41
CA GLU A 22 -7.86 5.87 -9.84
C GLU A 22 -8.40 4.60 -10.54
N ARG A 23 -8.46 4.64 -11.87
CA ARG A 23 -8.84 3.46 -12.65
C ARG A 23 -7.69 2.46 -12.63
N ALA A 24 -7.99 1.20 -12.36
CA ALA A 24 -7.00 0.13 -12.43
C ALA A 24 -6.45 -0.06 -13.86
N GLY A 25 -5.18 -0.44 -13.96
CA GLY A 25 -4.45 -0.70 -15.21
C GLY A 25 -3.77 0.53 -15.83
N GLU A 26 -3.86 1.70 -15.19
CA GLU A 26 -3.25 2.96 -15.65
C GLU A 26 -2.07 3.32 -14.74
N PHE A 27 -0.86 2.89 -15.13
CA PHE A 27 0.41 3.14 -14.43
C PHE A 27 1.60 2.93 -15.38
N ASP A 28 2.78 3.45 -15.02
CA ASP A 28 3.97 3.47 -15.88
C ASP A 28 4.93 2.30 -15.59
N TYR A 29 5.13 1.97 -14.30
CA TYR A 29 6.05 0.91 -13.88
C TYR A 29 5.67 0.30 -12.52
N TYR A 30 6.35 -0.77 -12.15
CA TYR A 30 6.24 -1.38 -10.82
C TYR A 30 7.45 -1.04 -9.96
N VAL A 31 7.22 -0.81 -8.67
CA VAL A 31 8.23 -0.87 -7.63
C VAL A 31 8.01 -2.12 -6.79
N ALA A 32 9.03 -2.95 -6.68
CA ALA A 32 9.08 -4.05 -5.72
C ALA A 32 9.77 -3.54 -4.45
N ALA A 33 8.99 -3.27 -3.40
CA ALA A 33 9.50 -2.83 -2.12
C ALA A 33 9.77 -4.04 -1.22
N LEU A 34 11.03 -4.25 -0.85
CA LEU A 34 11.45 -5.31 0.06
C LEU A 34 11.77 -4.72 1.43
N SER A 35 11.17 -5.30 2.48
CA SER A 35 11.53 -4.99 3.85
C SER A 35 12.58 -5.96 4.33
N TRP A 36 13.66 -5.45 4.92
CA TRP A 36 14.57 -6.28 5.70
C TRP A 36 13.94 -6.55 7.07
N SER A 37 13.54 -7.80 7.30
CA SER A 37 12.72 -8.20 8.44
C SER A 37 13.38 -7.87 9.78
N ALA A 38 14.69 -8.09 9.91
CA ALA A 38 15.40 -7.86 11.17
C ALA A 38 15.30 -6.40 11.63
N ASN A 39 15.47 -5.45 10.71
CA ASN A 39 15.36 -4.02 11.04
C ASN A 39 13.91 -3.60 11.30
N TRP A 40 12.95 -4.14 10.56
CA TRP A 40 11.53 -3.83 10.78
C TRP A 40 11.02 -4.39 12.11
N CYS A 41 11.38 -5.62 12.47
CA CYS A 41 11.04 -6.22 13.75
C CYS A 41 11.58 -5.40 14.92
N ALA A 42 12.88 -5.05 14.86
CA ALA A 42 13.50 -4.23 15.89
C ALA A 42 12.92 -2.82 16.02
N ALA A 43 12.45 -2.23 14.91
CA ALA A 43 11.93 -0.85 14.89
C ALA A 43 10.44 -0.75 15.26
N GLU A 44 9.62 -1.72 14.87
CA GLU A 44 8.15 -1.65 14.94
C GLU A 44 7.52 -3.01 15.27
N GLY A 45 7.93 -4.08 14.58
CA GLY A 45 7.25 -5.38 14.63
C GLY A 45 7.19 -6.02 16.02
N ASP A 46 8.29 -5.98 16.77
CA ASP A 46 8.36 -6.53 18.13
C ASP A 46 7.43 -5.76 19.09
N GLY A 47 7.33 -4.44 18.92
CA GLY A 47 6.43 -3.60 19.72
C GLY A 47 4.94 -3.82 19.41
N ARG A 48 4.63 -4.54 18.32
CA ARG A 48 3.27 -4.87 17.89
C ARG A 48 2.91 -6.34 18.08
N ASP A 49 3.82 -7.14 18.64
CA ASP A 49 3.70 -8.60 18.71
C ASP A 49 3.39 -9.21 17.34
N ASP A 50 4.06 -8.74 16.28
CA ASP A 50 3.82 -9.25 14.93
C ASP A 50 4.39 -10.68 14.75
N PRO A 51 3.59 -11.67 14.29
CA PRO A 51 4.04 -13.04 14.11
C PRO A 51 5.20 -13.21 13.12
N GLN A 52 5.49 -12.24 12.26
CA GLN A 52 6.69 -12.24 11.41
C GLN A 52 7.97 -12.27 12.26
N CYS A 53 7.93 -11.68 13.44
CA CYS A 53 9.07 -11.47 14.33
C CYS A 53 9.26 -12.59 15.36
N ASP A 54 8.33 -13.55 15.40
CA ASP A 54 8.41 -14.70 16.32
C ASP A 54 9.72 -15.49 16.13
N ALA A 55 10.29 -15.93 17.25
CA ALA A 55 11.49 -16.75 17.26
C ALA A 55 11.31 -18.01 16.38
N GLY A 56 12.26 -18.24 15.48
CA GLY A 56 12.23 -19.39 14.56
C GLY A 56 11.48 -19.16 13.25
N ARG A 57 10.94 -17.95 13.00
CA ARG A 57 10.39 -17.60 11.68
C ARG A 57 11.43 -17.58 10.56
N GLY A 58 12.65 -17.14 10.85
CA GLY A 58 13.79 -17.20 9.93
C GLY A 58 13.60 -16.48 8.59
N VAL A 59 12.86 -15.37 8.58
CA VAL A 59 12.58 -14.60 7.36
C VAL A 59 13.54 -13.42 7.26
N ASP A 60 14.37 -13.37 6.21
CA ASP A 60 15.34 -12.28 6.01
C ASP A 60 14.70 -11.05 5.35
N PHE A 61 14.08 -11.27 4.19
CA PHE A 61 13.36 -10.25 3.45
C PHE A 61 11.92 -10.69 3.21
N VAL A 62 11.01 -9.75 3.37
CA VAL A 62 9.62 -9.90 2.94
C VAL A 62 9.32 -8.89 1.84
N LEU A 63 8.42 -9.28 0.93
CA LEU A 63 7.80 -8.34 0.03
C LEU A 63 6.90 -7.42 0.85
N HIS A 64 7.34 -6.18 1.05
CA HIS A 64 6.46 -5.14 1.59
C HIS A 64 5.31 -4.93 0.63
N GLY A 65 5.60 -4.82 -0.68
CA GLY A 65 4.58 -4.79 -1.71
C GLY A 65 5.13 -4.65 -3.11
N LEU A 66 4.27 -4.93 -4.08
CA LEU A 66 4.50 -4.70 -5.50
C LEU A 66 3.55 -3.61 -5.97
N TRP A 67 4.08 -2.43 -6.27
CA TRP A 67 3.29 -1.21 -6.37
C TRP A 67 3.33 -0.65 -7.79
N PRO A 68 2.18 -0.56 -8.48
CA PRO A 68 2.02 0.30 -9.64
C PRO A 68 2.39 1.75 -9.30
N GLN A 69 3.17 2.39 -10.15
CA GLN A 69 3.68 3.76 -9.97
C GLN A 69 3.47 4.60 -11.22
N TYR A 70 3.37 5.91 -11.02
CA TYR A 70 3.59 6.90 -12.07
C TYR A 70 5.02 7.42 -11.99
N GLU A 71 5.51 8.04 -13.07
CA GLU A 71 6.76 8.84 -13.01
C GLU A 71 6.72 9.87 -11.87
N GLU A 72 5.54 10.44 -11.60
CA GLU A 72 5.29 11.34 -10.48
C GLU A 72 4.09 10.87 -9.63
N GLY A 73 4.38 10.23 -8.50
CA GLY A 73 3.36 9.75 -7.56
C GLY A 73 2.95 8.31 -7.81
N TRP A 74 1.78 7.91 -7.32
CA TRP A 74 1.27 6.55 -7.46
C TRP A 74 -0.25 6.49 -7.39
N PRO A 75 -0.89 5.56 -8.12
CA PRO A 75 -2.29 5.27 -7.92
C PRO A 75 -2.50 4.50 -6.62
N SER A 76 -3.66 4.68 -5.99
CA SER A 76 -4.00 3.92 -4.79
C SER A 76 -5.49 3.66 -4.64
N HIS A 77 -5.82 2.55 -3.99
CA HIS A 77 -7.20 2.12 -3.73
C HIS A 77 -8.08 2.09 -4.99
N CYS A 78 -7.47 1.71 -6.12
CA CYS A 78 -8.08 1.81 -7.44
C CYS A 78 -9.42 1.08 -7.56
N ARG A 79 -10.30 1.65 -8.37
CA ARG A 79 -11.55 1.02 -8.78
C ARG A 79 -11.25 -0.03 -9.85
N THR A 80 -11.66 -1.27 -9.58
CA THR A 80 -11.53 -2.40 -10.48
C THR A 80 -12.79 -3.27 -10.45
N VAL A 81 -13.03 -4.02 -11.53
CA VAL A 81 -14.06 -5.07 -11.59
C VAL A 81 -13.56 -6.39 -11.00
N GLU A 82 -12.25 -6.53 -10.83
CA GLU A 82 -11.64 -7.72 -10.27
C GLU A 82 -12.00 -7.90 -8.80
N ARG A 83 -12.20 -9.17 -8.43
CA ARG A 83 -12.57 -9.51 -7.06
C ARG A 83 -11.33 -9.45 -6.16
N ASP A 84 -11.52 -8.98 -4.92
CA ASP A 84 -10.51 -9.16 -3.90
C ASP A 84 -10.12 -10.64 -3.69
N PRO A 85 -8.85 -10.92 -3.40
CA PRO A 85 -8.40 -12.28 -3.12
C PRO A 85 -9.15 -12.81 -1.90
N PRO A 86 -9.63 -14.06 -1.94
CA PRO A 86 -10.16 -14.71 -0.75
C PRO A 86 -9.06 -14.83 0.31
N ARG A 87 -9.46 -14.90 1.58
CA ARG A 87 -8.53 -15.02 2.72
C ARG A 87 -7.53 -16.18 2.58
N SER A 88 -7.94 -17.27 1.92
CA SER A 88 -7.06 -18.42 1.66
C SER A 88 -5.88 -18.05 0.76
N MET A 89 -6.07 -17.19 -0.24
CA MET A 89 -4.99 -16.75 -1.13
C MET A 89 -4.02 -15.84 -0.40
N THR A 90 -4.50 -14.89 0.41
CA THR A 90 -3.59 -14.02 1.19
C THR A 90 -2.89 -14.79 2.30
N ALA A 91 -3.52 -15.82 2.88
CA ALA A 91 -2.86 -16.73 3.82
C ALA A 91 -1.73 -17.54 3.15
N ALA A 92 -1.93 -17.99 1.92
CA ALA A 92 -0.91 -18.69 1.14
C ALA A 92 0.27 -17.81 0.71
N GLN A 93 0.18 -16.49 0.87
CA GLN A 93 1.22 -15.50 0.57
C GLN A 93 1.90 -14.96 1.84
N ALA A 94 1.56 -15.48 3.02
CA ALA A 94 2.05 -14.95 4.29
C ALA A 94 3.56 -15.12 4.48
N ASP A 95 4.17 -16.13 3.88
CA ASP A 95 5.61 -16.34 3.85
C ASP A 95 6.35 -15.32 2.98
N VAL A 96 5.70 -14.82 1.91
CA VAL A 96 6.26 -13.79 1.03
C VAL A 96 6.10 -12.39 1.61
N PHE A 97 4.93 -12.07 2.17
CA PHE A 97 4.60 -10.71 2.65
C PHE A 97 4.83 -10.50 4.15
N GLY A 98 5.30 -11.51 4.86
CA GLY A 98 5.44 -11.47 6.32
C GLY A 98 4.13 -11.69 7.10
N GLY A 99 2.98 -11.59 6.43
CA GLY A 99 1.70 -11.95 7.02
C GLY A 99 0.53 -11.83 6.05
N ALA A 100 -0.52 -12.60 6.31
CA ALA A 100 -1.73 -12.60 5.47
C ALA A 100 -2.44 -11.23 5.47
N GLY A 101 -2.42 -10.54 6.61
CA GLY A 101 -2.98 -9.19 6.75
C GLY A 101 -2.20 -8.16 5.92
N ALA A 102 -0.87 -8.24 5.94
CA ALA A 102 0.00 -7.40 5.12
C ALA A 102 -0.28 -7.62 3.63
N ALA A 103 -0.31 -8.88 3.17
CA ALA A 103 -0.65 -9.22 1.78
C ALA A 103 -2.01 -8.62 1.36
N PHE A 104 -3.05 -8.76 2.20
CA PHE A 104 -4.37 -8.22 1.88
C PHE A 104 -4.40 -6.68 1.88
N TYR A 105 -3.72 -6.02 2.81
CA TYR A 105 -3.63 -4.56 2.83
C TYR A 105 -2.96 -4.03 1.56
N GLN A 106 -1.84 -4.65 1.18
CA GLN A 106 -1.07 -4.26 0.00
C GLN A 106 -1.85 -4.47 -1.29
N TRP A 107 -2.63 -5.57 -1.37
CA TRP A 107 -3.59 -5.74 -2.44
C TRP A 107 -4.60 -4.58 -2.52
N LYS A 108 -5.27 -4.26 -1.40
CA LYS A 108 -6.32 -3.23 -1.41
C LYS A 108 -5.80 -1.84 -1.78
N LYS A 109 -4.58 -1.50 -1.36
CA LYS A 109 -4.00 -0.17 -1.62
C LYS A 109 -3.33 -0.09 -2.99
N HIS A 110 -2.56 -1.10 -3.37
CA HIS A 110 -1.69 -1.03 -4.55
C HIS A 110 -1.99 -2.14 -5.57
N GLY A 111 -2.24 -3.37 -5.11
CA GLY A 111 -2.49 -4.52 -6.01
C GLY A 111 -3.67 -4.31 -6.94
N ARG A 112 -4.80 -3.79 -6.43
CA ARG A 112 -5.99 -3.44 -7.25
C ARG A 112 -5.69 -2.51 -8.42
N CYS A 113 -4.65 -1.69 -8.32
CA CYS A 113 -4.29 -0.72 -9.36
C CYS A 113 -3.62 -1.36 -10.58
N SER A 114 -3.14 -2.60 -10.49
CA SER A 114 -2.58 -3.30 -11.65
C SER A 114 -3.63 -3.67 -12.70
N GLY A 115 -4.89 -3.82 -12.28
CA GLY A 115 -5.97 -4.32 -13.15
C GLY A 115 -5.90 -5.83 -13.42
N LEU A 116 -5.09 -6.57 -12.65
CA LEU A 116 -4.98 -8.03 -12.65
C LEU A 116 -5.86 -8.68 -11.58
#